data_AF-A0A7V3U388-F1
#
_entry.id   AF-A0A7V3U388-F1
#
_cell.length_a   1.000
_cell.length_b   1.000
_cell.length_c   1.000
_cell.angle_alpha   90.00
_cell.angle_beta   90.00
_cell.angle_gamma   90.00
#
_symmetry.space_group_name_H-M   'P 1'
#
loop_
_entity.id
_entity.type
_entity.pdbx_description
1 polymer ?
#
loop_
_entity_poly.entity_id
_entity_poly.type
_entity_poly.pdbx_seq_one_letter_code
_entity_poly.pdbx_strand_id
1 'polypeptide(L)'
;MKFSHLLALFAAFVLLVSPDLVFAAADEAAAVLEGAPKPSRLDYPLIGGVSARTVVWSAAQMHLFLAAFVLAVPLFAIATEFMSVVTGDDRFDNMAREFMKITMAAYSLTALVGGGLLLSLLVFYPHLMEYLIRVFRGQMLIYAMLFGLESITLYVYFYSWDALRRGNRKWYHMSIGLLLNTVGLTLMFIANAWVSFMMSPAGVDPTGAVTGTVWEATRNPLWNPLNLHRFLANIAYGGAIVGGYAAYMFLAEKDPEKKAHYDWMGYTSNFIAILGFIPLPFAGYWLMAEIYAYSQQMGITAMGGILAWLFIIQAVLIGTIMLAANYYLWSGLMRTDRGAQYAKYVKYIAVVIVGGFLVWLTPHTLILTANEIQNLGGTHHKILGPLGIMPAKNTAVNLMLVF
;
A
#
# COMPACT_ATOMS: atom_id res chain seq x y z
N MET A 1 30.21 14.68 -0.09
CA MET A 1 30.04 14.00 1.23
C MET A 1 30.85 12.70 1.18
N LYS A 2 31.70 12.38 2.17
CA LYS A 2 32.53 11.15 2.13
C LYS A 2 31.63 9.91 2.29
N PHE A 3 31.98 8.78 1.65
CA PHE A 3 31.24 7.51 1.73
C PHE A 3 30.92 7.08 3.17
N SER A 4 31.79 7.42 4.13
CA SER A 4 31.58 7.19 5.57
C SER A 4 30.37 7.91 6.16
N HIS A 5 29.95 9.04 5.60
CA HIS A 5 28.77 9.79 6.06
C HIS A 5 27.48 9.20 5.48
N LEU A 6 27.55 8.60 4.28
CA LEU A 6 26.45 7.83 3.71
C LEU A 6 26.22 6.56 4.54
N LEU A 7 27.29 5.91 4.98
CA LEU A 7 27.25 4.75 5.88
C LEU A 7 26.75 5.14 7.28
N ALA A 8 27.10 6.33 7.78
CA ALA A 8 26.58 6.85 9.05
C ALA A 8 25.10 7.22 8.97
N LEU A 9 24.63 7.81 7.87
CA LEU A 9 23.21 8.06 7.61
C LEU A 9 22.43 6.76 7.41
N PHE A 10 23.02 5.77 6.73
CA PHE A 10 22.44 4.44 6.58
C PHE A 10 22.43 3.67 7.91
N ALA A 11 23.47 3.77 8.73
CA ALA A 11 23.50 3.18 10.07
C ALA A 11 22.55 3.90 11.02
N ALA A 12 22.42 5.23 10.94
CA ALA A 12 21.42 6.00 11.68
C ALA A 12 20.00 5.66 11.22
N PHE A 13 19.79 5.45 9.92
CA PHE A 13 18.54 4.95 9.34
C PHE A 13 18.24 3.53 9.83
N VAL A 14 19.22 2.62 9.83
CA VAL A 14 19.06 1.25 10.36
C VAL A 14 18.80 1.26 11.87
N LEU A 15 19.42 2.17 12.63
CA LEU A 15 19.20 2.33 14.08
C LEU A 15 17.85 2.99 14.42
N LEU A 16 17.35 3.89 13.57
CA LEU A 16 16.01 4.50 13.68
C LEU A 16 14.89 3.59 13.15
N VAL A 17 15.21 2.71 12.20
CA VAL A 17 14.30 1.74 11.59
C VAL A 17 14.37 0.38 12.29
N SER A 18 15.26 0.18 13.27
CA SER A 18 15.18 -0.99 14.16
C SER A 18 14.03 -0.78 15.16
N PRO A 19 12.86 -1.42 14.96
CA PRO A 19 11.75 -1.35 15.92
C PRO A 19 12.19 -1.75 17.33
N ASP A 20 13.23 -2.57 17.49
CA ASP A 20 13.64 -3.07 18.79
C ASP A 20 13.92 -1.99 19.86
N LEU A 21 14.30 -0.75 19.47
CA LEU A 21 14.53 0.36 20.42
C LEU A 21 13.27 1.19 20.74
N VAL A 22 12.31 1.27 19.83
CA VAL A 22 11.01 1.94 20.08
C VAL A 22 10.05 0.99 20.80
N PHE A 23 10.22 -0.32 20.61
CA PHE A 23 9.41 -1.37 21.20
C PHE A 23 9.99 -1.92 22.51
N ALA A 24 11.12 -1.40 23.01
CA ALA A 24 11.63 -1.72 24.36
C ALA A 24 10.72 -1.21 25.50
N ALA A 25 9.66 -0.45 25.19
CA ALA A 25 8.56 -0.17 26.11
C ALA A 25 7.50 -1.30 26.16
N ALA A 26 7.68 -2.41 25.41
CA ALA A 26 6.70 -3.49 25.24
C ALA A 26 6.93 -4.72 26.13
N ASP A 27 7.69 -4.58 27.21
CA ASP A 27 7.81 -5.60 28.27
C ASP A 27 6.79 -5.36 29.42
N GLU A 28 5.77 -4.53 29.18
CA GLU A 28 4.58 -4.56 30.02
C GLU A 28 3.80 -5.84 29.70
N ALA A 29 3.65 -6.71 30.70
CA ALA A 29 2.64 -7.76 30.67
C ALA A 29 1.29 -7.09 30.38
N ALA A 30 0.63 -7.49 29.28
CA ALA A 30 -0.72 -7.04 29.02
C ALA A 30 -1.57 -7.40 30.26
N ALA A 31 -2.34 -6.43 30.78
CA ALA A 31 -3.26 -6.72 31.87
C ALA A 31 -4.14 -7.92 31.46
N VAL A 32 -4.22 -8.96 32.29
CA VAL A 32 -5.00 -10.16 31.99
C VAL A 32 -6.44 -9.74 31.70
N LEU A 33 -6.84 -9.82 30.43
CA LEU A 33 -8.18 -9.44 29.99
C LEU A 33 -9.13 -10.62 30.15
N GLU A 34 -10.32 -10.37 30.72
CA GLU A 34 -11.41 -11.33 30.81
C GLU A 34 -12.02 -11.61 29.42
N GLY A 35 -11.32 -12.37 28.58
CA GLY A 35 -11.82 -12.81 27.28
C GLY A 35 -12.05 -11.71 26.24
N ALA A 36 -12.48 -12.11 25.03
CA ALA A 36 -12.94 -11.19 24.01
C ALA A 36 -14.33 -10.64 24.35
N PRO A 37 -14.63 -9.37 24.00
CA PRO A 37 -15.96 -8.83 24.16
C PRO A 37 -16.98 -9.66 23.35
N LYS A 38 -18.20 -9.79 23.89
CA LYS A 38 -19.31 -10.51 23.26
C LYS A 38 -20.41 -9.54 22.81
N PRO A 39 -20.17 -8.69 21.80
CA PRO A 39 -21.16 -7.75 21.33
C PRO A 39 -22.35 -8.47 20.68
N SER A 40 -23.51 -7.85 20.77
CA SER A 40 -24.76 -8.25 20.14
C SER A 40 -25.08 -7.36 18.93
N ARG A 41 -26.08 -7.75 18.12
CA ARG A 41 -26.51 -6.91 16.98
C ARG A 41 -27.00 -5.52 17.42
N LEU A 42 -27.53 -5.40 18.64
CA LEU A 42 -28.09 -4.17 19.21
C LEU A 42 -27.02 -3.11 19.50
N ASP A 43 -25.77 -3.54 19.71
CA ASP A 43 -24.65 -2.64 19.98
C ASP A 43 -24.18 -1.88 18.73
N TYR A 44 -24.71 -2.24 17.55
CA TYR A 44 -24.36 -1.64 16.27
C TYR A 44 -25.56 -0.91 15.66
N PRO A 45 -25.60 0.44 15.72
CA PRO A 45 -26.76 1.20 15.27
C PRO A 45 -26.96 1.16 13.74
N LEU A 46 -28.20 1.43 13.34
CA LEU A 46 -28.58 1.81 11.97
C LEU A 46 -28.83 3.32 11.96
N ILE A 47 -28.08 4.07 11.16
CA ILE A 47 -28.20 5.53 11.06
C ILE A 47 -28.83 5.83 9.71
N GLY A 48 -30.08 6.33 9.72
CA GLY A 48 -30.79 6.67 8.48
C GLY A 48 -30.89 5.51 7.49
N GLY A 49 -31.02 4.26 7.98
CA GLY A 49 -31.04 3.05 7.14
C GLY A 49 -29.66 2.51 6.74
N VAL A 50 -28.57 3.21 7.06
CA VAL A 50 -27.19 2.77 6.80
C VAL A 50 -26.62 2.09 8.04
N SER A 51 -25.99 0.93 7.87
CA SER A 51 -25.35 0.22 8.99
C SER A 51 -24.07 0.91 9.46
N ALA A 52 -23.80 0.88 10.77
CA ALA A 52 -22.52 1.30 11.35
C ALA A 52 -21.30 0.72 10.61
N ARG A 53 -21.38 -0.55 10.19
CA ARG A 53 -20.35 -1.22 9.39
C ARG A 53 -20.08 -0.51 8.08
N THR A 54 -21.13 -0.13 7.35
CA THR A 54 -21.01 0.58 6.07
C THR A 54 -20.39 1.96 6.26
N VAL A 55 -20.78 2.69 7.30
CA VAL A 55 -20.20 4.01 7.62
C VAL A 55 -18.71 3.90 7.91
N VAL A 56 -18.32 3.00 8.83
CA VAL A 56 -16.93 2.80 9.21
C VAL A 56 -16.10 2.28 8.04
N TRP A 57 -16.62 1.33 7.25
CA TRP A 57 -15.93 0.83 6.07
C TRP A 57 -15.67 1.93 5.03
N SER A 58 -16.67 2.77 4.73
CA SER A 58 -16.51 3.89 3.80
C SER A 58 -15.48 4.91 4.29
N ALA A 59 -15.51 5.26 5.58
CA ALA A 59 -14.53 6.15 6.18
C ALA A 59 -13.12 5.55 6.17
N ALA A 60 -12.99 4.26 6.50
CA ALA A 60 -11.72 3.54 6.49
C ALA A 60 -11.14 3.45 5.09
N GLN A 61 -11.97 3.17 4.08
CA GLN A 61 -11.55 3.06 2.69
C GLN A 61 -11.05 4.41 2.15
N MET A 62 -11.78 5.49 2.43
CA MET A 62 -11.37 6.84 2.03
C MET A 62 -10.08 7.27 2.74
N HIS A 63 -9.97 7.01 4.04
CA HIS A 63 -8.75 7.29 4.80
C HIS A 63 -7.56 6.50 4.22
N LEU A 64 -7.74 5.22 3.91
CA LEU A 64 -6.69 4.36 3.36
C LEU A 64 -6.14 4.90 2.03
N PHE A 65 -7.02 5.31 1.11
CA PHE A 65 -6.59 5.90 -0.17
C PHE A 65 -5.77 7.17 0.01
N LEU A 66 -6.20 8.06 0.91
CA LEU A 66 -5.51 9.31 1.19
C LEU A 66 -4.19 9.08 1.95
N ALA A 67 -4.19 8.18 2.93
CA ALA A 67 -3.01 7.82 3.72
C ALA A 67 -1.94 7.13 2.87
N ALA A 68 -2.34 6.23 1.97
CA ALA A 68 -1.42 5.60 1.01
C ALA A 68 -0.70 6.64 0.15
N PHE A 69 -1.43 7.65 -0.33
CA PHE A 69 -0.87 8.76 -1.10
C PHE A 69 0.08 9.62 -0.28
N VAL A 70 -0.35 10.06 0.91
CA VAL A 70 0.45 10.91 1.81
C VAL A 70 1.73 10.23 2.27
N LEU A 71 1.73 8.90 2.46
CA LEU A 71 2.91 8.15 2.86
C LEU A 71 3.88 7.93 1.69
N ALA A 72 3.35 7.72 0.47
CA ALA A 72 4.17 7.40 -0.69
C ALA A 72 4.91 8.60 -1.27
N VAL A 73 4.25 9.75 -1.40
CA VAL A 73 4.83 10.91 -2.12
C VAL A 73 6.09 11.48 -1.45
N PRO A 74 6.20 11.57 -0.11
CA PRO A 74 7.44 11.93 0.55
C PRO A 74 8.63 11.02 0.24
N LEU A 75 8.40 9.72 -0.05
CA LEU A 75 9.45 8.79 -0.49
C LEU A 75 9.95 9.19 -1.88
N PHE A 76 9.06 9.64 -2.75
CA PHE A 76 9.43 10.10 -4.09
C PHE A 76 10.17 11.41 -4.01
N ALA A 77 9.70 12.33 -3.18
CA ALA A 77 10.33 13.64 -3.00
C ALA A 77 11.77 13.53 -2.50
N ILE A 78 12.05 12.68 -1.49
CA ILE A 78 13.43 12.50 -1.03
C ILE A 78 14.30 11.80 -2.09
N ALA A 79 13.75 10.85 -2.85
CA ALA A 79 14.48 10.16 -3.91
C ALA A 79 14.84 11.12 -5.07
N THR A 80 13.88 11.93 -5.53
CA THR A 80 14.13 12.91 -6.58
C THR A 80 14.99 14.07 -6.09
N GLU A 81 14.82 14.50 -4.85
CA GLU A 81 15.72 15.47 -4.22
C GLU A 81 17.17 14.96 -4.18
N PHE A 82 17.39 13.71 -3.80
CA PHE A 82 18.71 13.09 -3.84
C PHE A 82 19.27 13.05 -5.27
N MET A 83 18.44 12.68 -6.25
CA MET A 83 18.85 12.70 -7.66
C MET A 83 19.32 14.09 -8.10
N SER A 84 18.67 15.17 -7.64
CA SER A 84 19.11 16.55 -7.93
C SER A 84 20.52 16.83 -7.41
N VAL A 85 20.86 16.35 -6.20
CA VAL A 85 22.20 16.52 -5.62
C VAL A 85 23.26 15.73 -6.38
N VAL A 86 22.91 14.50 -6.80
CA VAL A 86 23.84 13.61 -7.52
C VAL A 86 24.09 14.09 -8.96
N THR A 87 23.05 14.52 -9.66
CA THR A 87 23.15 14.95 -11.07
C THR A 87 23.53 16.42 -11.21
N GLY A 88 23.30 17.24 -10.18
CA GLY A 88 23.40 18.70 -10.26
C GLY A 88 22.26 19.35 -11.05
N ASP A 89 21.20 18.60 -11.38
CA ASP A 89 20.07 19.08 -12.16
C ASP A 89 18.92 19.54 -11.26
N ASP A 90 18.68 20.85 -11.25
CA ASP A 90 17.65 21.51 -10.44
C ASP A 90 16.21 21.09 -10.83
N ARG A 91 16.00 20.47 -12.01
CA ARG A 91 14.67 19.98 -12.41
C ARG A 91 14.14 18.92 -11.44
N PHE A 92 15.01 18.05 -10.93
CA PHE A 92 14.61 17.05 -9.95
C PHE A 92 14.21 17.67 -8.61
N ASP A 93 14.92 18.70 -8.14
CA ASP A 93 14.60 19.43 -6.91
C ASP A 93 13.27 20.20 -7.03
N ASN A 94 13.03 20.84 -8.18
CA ASN A 94 11.77 21.51 -8.45
C ASN A 94 10.60 20.52 -8.44
N MET A 95 10.76 19.36 -9.09
CA MET A 95 9.76 18.29 -9.11
C MET A 95 9.52 17.71 -7.71
N ALA A 96 10.57 17.49 -6.91
CA ALA A 96 10.46 17.03 -5.53
C ALA A 96 9.62 17.99 -4.67
N ARG A 97 9.86 19.30 -4.81
CA ARG A 97 9.08 20.32 -4.12
C ARG A 97 7.62 20.32 -4.54
N GLU A 98 7.37 20.13 -5.83
CA GLU A 98 6.02 20.08 -6.39
C GLU A 98 5.25 18.85 -5.91
N PHE A 99 5.89 17.68 -5.86
CA PHE A 99 5.34 16.49 -5.22
C PHE A 99 4.88 16.80 -3.79
N MET A 100 5.73 17.43 -2.98
CA MET A 100 5.37 17.80 -1.62
C MET A 100 4.25 18.82 -1.54
N LYS A 101 4.18 19.77 -2.48
CA LYS A 101 3.07 20.73 -2.54
C LYS A 101 1.72 20.03 -2.70
N ILE A 102 1.66 18.97 -3.51
CA ILE A 102 0.45 18.15 -3.67
C ILE A 102 0.17 17.40 -2.36
N THR A 103 1.18 16.82 -1.73
CA THR A 103 1.05 16.14 -0.42
C THR A 103 0.49 17.06 0.64
N MET A 104 0.94 18.32 0.72
CA MET A 104 0.46 19.29 1.71
C MET A 104 -1.05 19.52 1.61
N ALA A 105 -1.59 19.58 0.38
CA ALA A 105 -3.02 19.71 0.18
C ALA A 105 -3.79 18.45 0.61
N ALA A 106 -3.24 17.26 0.30
CA ALA A 106 -3.86 15.99 0.68
C ALA A 106 -3.75 15.69 2.18
N TYR A 107 -2.72 16.17 2.87
CA TYR A 107 -2.44 15.86 4.28
C TYR A 107 -3.60 16.26 5.19
N SER A 108 -4.08 17.49 5.07
CA SER A 108 -5.20 18.00 5.88
C SER A 108 -6.49 17.20 5.67
N LEU A 109 -6.79 16.83 4.42
CA LEU A 109 -7.95 15.98 4.10
C LEU A 109 -7.77 14.57 4.68
N THR A 110 -6.57 14.01 4.61
CA THR A 110 -6.23 12.71 5.18
C THR A 110 -6.45 12.69 6.69
N ALA A 111 -5.97 13.74 7.38
CA ALA A 111 -6.15 13.91 8.83
C ALA A 111 -7.61 14.09 9.21
N LEU A 112 -8.40 14.85 8.43
CA LEU A 112 -9.84 15.02 8.66
C LEU A 112 -10.59 13.69 8.54
N VAL A 113 -10.35 12.94 7.45
CA VAL A 113 -11.00 11.64 7.22
C VAL A 113 -10.52 10.60 8.24
N GLY A 114 -9.24 10.63 8.62
CA GLY A 114 -8.67 9.76 9.65
C GLY A 114 -9.23 10.03 11.05
N GLY A 115 -9.36 11.31 11.44
CA GLY A 115 -10.04 11.72 12.66
C GLY A 115 -11.52 11.30 12.64
N GLY A 116 -12.19 11.46 11.51
CA GLY A 116 -13.56 10.97 11.31
C GLY A 116 -13.69 9.45 11.45
N LEU A 117 -12.72 8.69 10.93
CA LEU A 117 -12.64 7.24 11.12
C LEU A 117 -12.46 6.88 12.59
N LEU A 118 -11.52 7.52 13.30
CA LEU A 118 -11.29 7.28 14.72
C LEU A 118 -12.56 7.56 15.55
N LEU A 119 -13.21 8.70 15.33
CA LEU A 119 -14.47 9.03 15.99
C LEU A 119 -15.57 8.02 15.69
N SER A 120 -15.69 7.59 14.42
CA SER A 120 -16.67 6.57 14.03
C SER A 120 -16.41 5.23 14.72
N LEU A 121 -15.15 4.83 14.88
CA LEU A 121 -14.78 3.61 15.60
C LEU A 121 -15.08 3.72 17.11
N LEU A 122 -14.76 4.86 17.73
CA LEU A 122 -15.05 5.10 19.15
C LEU A 122 -16.55 5.08 19.44
N VAL A 123 -17.36 5.66 18.56
CA VAL A 123 -18.82 5.76 18.75
C VAL A 123 -19.54 4.47 18.36
N PHE A 124 -19.19 3.84 17.23
CA PHE A 124 -19.96 2.70 16.70
C PHE A 124 -19.35 1.33 17.03
N TYR A 125 -18.08 1.29 17.44
CA TYR A 125 -17.37 0.06 17.81
C TYR A 125 -16.65 0.20 19.17
N PRO A 126 -17.33 0.67 20.24
CA PRO A 126 -16.69 0.97 21.52
C PRO A 126 -16.01 -0.25 22.14
N HIS A 127 -16.63 -1.44 22.07
CA HIS A 127 -16.04 -2.68 22.61
C HIS A 127 -14.76 -3.09 21.88
N LEU A 128 -14.70 -2.91 20.55
CA LEU A 128 -13.49 -3.18 19.78
C LEU A 128 -12.37 -2.21 20.17
N MET A 129 -12.71 -0.92 20.26
CA MET A 129 -11.76 0.11 20.64
C MET A 129 -11.24 -0.08 22.06
N GLU A 130 -12.11 -0.42 23.00
CA GLU A 130 -11.72 -0.75 24.36
C GLU A 130 -10.76 -1.94 24.40
N TYR A 131 -11.09 -3.03 23.68
CA TYR A 131 -10.22 -4.20 23.61
C TYR A 131 -8.84 -3.84 23.03
N LEU A 132 -8.79 -3.14 21.89
CA LEU A 132 -7.53 -2.73 21.27
C LEU A 132 -6.73 -1.75 22.14
N ILE A 133 -7.38 -0.81 22.83
CA ILE A 133 -6.71 0.10 23.78
C ILE A 133 -6.09 -0.69 24.92
N ARG A 134 -6.78 -1.71 25.45
CA ARG A 134 -6.23 -2.54 26.52
C ARG A 134 -5.03 -3.39 26.05
N VAL A 135 -5.05 -3.89 24.81
CA VAL A 135 -3.92 -4.65 24.23
C VAL A 135 -2.74 -3.73 23.89
N PHE A 136 -3.00 -2.58 23.26
CA PHE A 136 -1.97 -1.76 22.62
C PHE A 136 -1.82 -0.36 23.25
N ARG A 137 -2.15 -0.20 24.53
CA ARG A 137 -2.20 1.11 25.23
C ARG A 137 -0.95 1.95 24.98
N GLY A 138 0.24 1.39 25.23
CA GLY A 138 1.51 2.07 25.03
C GLY A 138 1.76 2.43 23.56
N GLN A 139 1.47 1.51 22.64
CA GLN A 139 1.62 1.76 21.21
C GLN A 139 0.67 2.85 20.69
N MET A 140 -0.56 2.96 21.21
CA MET A 140 -1.49 4.02 20.80
C MET A 140 -0.98 5.40 21.19
N LEU A 141 -0.35 5.54 22.37
CA LEU A 141 0.30 6.80 22.77
C LEU A 141 1.50 7.12 21.88
N ILE A 142 2.36 6.12 21.59
CA ILE A 142 3.48 6.28 20.65
C ILE A 142 2.97 6.68 19.27
N TYR A 143 1.92 6.05 18.77
CA TYR A 143 1.29 6.37 17.50
C TYR A 143 0.81 7.83 17.46
N ALA A 144 0.14 8.30 18.52
CA ALA A 144 -0.31 9.69 18.61
C ALA A 144 0.88 10.69 18.61
N MET A 145 1.97 10.38 19.32
CA MET A 145 3.18 11.22 19.32
C MET A 145 3.85 11.22 17.94
N LEU A 146 3.98 10.07 17.30
CA LEU A 146 4.53 9.94 15.96
C LEU A 146 3.69 10.68 14.92
N PHE A 147 2.36 10.69 15.05
CA PHE A 147 1.48 11.48 14.19
C PHE A 147 1.77 13.00 14.32
N GLY A 148 1.95 13.50 15.54
CA GLY A 148 2.39 14.88 15.77
C GLY A 148 3.78 15.18 15.20
N LEU A 149 4.72 14.25 15.37
CA LEU A 149 6.07 14.36 14.80
C LEU A 149 6.06 14.33 13.26
N GLU A 150 5.23 13.50 12.65
CA GLU A 150 5.03 13.44 11.20
C GLU A 150 4.54 14.80 10.70
N SER A 151 3.53 15.39 11.35
CA SER A 151 3.04 16.73 11.02
C SER A 151 4.17 17.77 11.12
N ILE A 152 4.92 17.79 12.21
CA ILE A 152 6.03 18.77 12.38
C ILE A 152 7.08 18.58 11.29
N THR A 153 7.55 17.36 11.07
CA THR A 153 8.60 17.06 10.09
C THR A 153 8.15 17.34 8.66
N LEU A 154 6.89 17.05 8.32
CA LEU A 154 6.29 17.37 7.03
C LEU A 154 6.30 18.87 6.76
N TYR A 155 5.81 19.67 7.70
CA TYR A 155 5.75 21.12 7.57
C TYR A 155 7.14 21.73 7.52
N VAL A 156 8.05 21.29 8.39
CA VAL A 156 9.44 21.77 8.39
C VAL A 156 10.11 21.41 7.06
N TYR A 157 9.96 20.19 6.56
CA TYR A 157 10.49 19.78 5.26
C TYR A 157 9.97 20.69 4.14
N PHE A 158 8.65 20.85 4.03
CA PHE A 158 8.08 21.66 2.94
C PHE A 158 8.45 23.15 3.00
N TYR A 159 8.35 23.77 4.18
CA TYR A 159 8.56 25.22 4.32
C TYR A 159 10.02 25.64 4.41
N SER A 160 10.93 24.72 4.81
CA SER A 160 12.37 25.03 4.84
C SER A 160 13.08 24.90 3.48
N TRP A 161 12.34 24.49 2.43
CA TRP A 161 12.90 24.17 1.11
C TRP A 161 13.85 25.24 0.57
N ASP A 162 13.40 26.50 0.50
CA ASP A 162 14.21 27.60 -0.06
C ASP A 162 15.41 27.94 0.83
N ALA A 163 15.23 27.92 2.15
CA ALA A 163 16.28 28.24 3.12
C ALA A 163 17.42 27.20 3.14
N LEU A 164 17.08 25.94 2.88
CA LEU A 164 18.01 24.82 2.91
C LEU A 164 18.36 24.27 1.52
N ARG A 165 17.94 24.93 0.44
CA ARG A 165 18.04 24.44 -0.94
C ARG A 165 19.47 24.18 -1.43
N ARG A 166 20.47 24.92 -0.93
CA ARG A 166 21.81 25.01 -1.54
C ARG A 166 22.93 24.64 -0.58
N GLY A 167 24.04 24.19 -1.16
CA GLY A 167 25.28 23.86 -0.44
C GLY A 167 25.09 22.76 0.59
N ASN A 168 25.84 22.83 1.69
CA ASN A 168 25.75 21.84 2.77
C ASN A 168 24.38 21.80 3.45
N ARG A 169 23.58 22.88 3.33
CA ARG A 169 22.24 22.94 3.92
C ARG A 169 21.26 21.94 3.31
N LYS A 170 21.51 21.54 2.05
CA LYS A 170 20.70 20.56 1.34
C LYS A 170 20.67 19.20 2.04
N TRP A 171 21.79 18.80 2.64
CA TRP A 171 21.85 17.55 3.41
C TRP A 171 21.01 17.60 4.69
N TYR A 172 20.89 18.76 5.34
CA TYR A 172 19.98 18.93 6.48
C TYR A 172 18.51 18.83 6.03
N HIS A 173 18.15 19.47 4.91
CA HIS A 173 16.81 19.36 4.32
C HIS A 173 16.44 17.90 4.04
N MET A 174 17.33 17.16 3.37
CA MET A 174 17.13 15.74 3.09
C MET A 174 17.05 14.88 4.36
N SER A 175 17.79 15.23 5.42
CA SER A 175 17.72 14.50 6.69
C SER A 175 16.35 14.68 7.36
N ILE A 176 15.73 15.86 7.23
CA ILE A 176 14.34 16.08 7.67
C ILE A 176 13.38 15.24 6.83
N GLY A 177 13.57 15.19 5.51
CA GLY A 177 12.80 14.30 4.62
C GLY A 177 12.96 12.82 4.99
N LEU A 178 14.16 12.38 5.39
CA LEU A 178 14.42 11.00 5.81
C LEU A 178 13.71 10.68 7.12
N LEU A 179 13.74 11.61 8.08
CA LEU A 179 13.02 11.50 9.34
C LEU A 179 11.50 11.42 9.10
N LEU A 180 10.95 12.31 8.26
CA LEU A 180 9.55 12.27 7.86
C LEU A 180 9.13 10.90 7.33
N ASN A 181 9.89 10.36 6.38
CA ASN A 181 9.62 9.05 5.80
C ASN A 181 9.71 7.91 6.83
N THR A 182 10.70 7.98 7.73
CA THR A 182 10.87 6.99 8.80
C THR A 182 9.69 7.00 9.77
N VAL A 183 9.24 8.19 10.18
CA VAL A 183 8.07 8.35 11.05
C VAL A 183 6.80 7.86 10.36
N GLY A 184 6.56 8.26 9.10
CA GLY A 184 5.39 7.82 8.32
C GLY A 184 5.36 6.30 8.12
N LEU A 185 6.50 5.67 7.81
CA LEU A 185 6.60 4.22 7.73
C LEU A 185 6.35 3.56 9.08
N THR A 186 6.89 4.10 10.18
CA THR A 186 6.65 3.57 11.53
C THR A 186 5.17 3.62 11.89
N LEU A 187 4.48 4.72 11.57
CA LEU A 187 3.02 4.84 11.75
C LEU A 187 2.28 3.73 10.99
N MET A 188 2.65 3.48 9.73
CA MET A 188 2.06 2.39 8.96
C MET A 188 2.28 1.03 9.61
N PHE A 189 3.49 0.74 10.09
CA PHE A 189 3.82 -0.53 10.73
C PHE A 189 3.01 -0.74 12.02
N ILE A 190 2.85 0.29 12.85
CA ILE A 190 2.03 0.23 14.05
C ILE A 190 0.54 0.04 13.69
N ALA A 191 0.00 0.83 12.76
CA ALA A 191 -1.39 0.66 12.34
C ALA A 191 -1.65 -0.73 11.72
N ASN A 192 -0.68 -1.26 10.98
CA ASN A 192 -0.74 -2.62 10.43
C ASN A 192 -0.72 -3.69 11.52
N ALA A 193 0.00 -3.47 12.63
CA ALA A 193 -0.04 -4.40 13.77
C ALA A 193 -1.47 -4.57 14.28
N TRP A 194 -2.22 -3.47 14.44
CA TRP A 194 -3.60 -3.51 14.92
C TRP A 194 -4.54 -4.20 13.93
N VAL A 195 -4.44 -3.83 12.64
CA VAL A 195 -5.30 -4.42 11.59
C VAL A 195 -5.00 -5.91 11.39
N SER A 196 -3.72 -6.29 11.37
CA SER A 196 -3.33 -7.70 11.23
C SER A 196 -3.68 -8.52 12.47
N PHE A 197 -3.58 -7.94 13.67
CA PHE A 197 -4.03 -8.59 14.91
C PHE A 197 -5.54 -8.90 14.88
N MET A 198 -6.36 -8.00 14.32
CA MET A 198 -7.80 -8.27 14.13
C MET A 198 -8.08 -9.43 13.16
N MET A 199 -7.14 -9.75 12.27
CA MET A 199 -7.28 -10.82 11.28
C MET A 199 -6.68 -12.15 11.75
N SER A 200 -5.53 -12.09 12.40
CA SER A 200 -4.75 -13.24 12.88
C SER A 200 -4.22 -12.95 14.28
N PRO A 201 -5.05 -12.95 15.33
CA PRO A 201 -4.58 -12.64 16.68
C PRO A 201 -3.49 -13.62 17.14
N ALA A 202 -2.50 -13.11 17.86
CA ALA A 202 -1.42 -13.87 18.47
C ALA A 202 -1.24 -13.42 19.93
N GLY A 203 -0.81 -14.34 20.82
CA GLY A 203 -0.75 -14.05 22.25
C GLY A 203 -2.14 -13.96 22.90
N VAL A 204 -3.12 -14.68 22.36
CA VAL A 204 -4.52 -14.68 22.82
C VAL A 204 -4.99 -16.12 23.02
N ASP A 205 -5.73 -16.38 24.09
CA ASP A 205 -6.28 -17.69 24.40
C ASP A 205 -7.61 -17.97 23.65
N PRO A 206 -8.19 -19.19 23.73
CA PRO A 206 -9.45 -19.51 23.06
C PRO A 206 -10.67 -18.70 23.52
N THR A 207 -10.60 -18.05 24.69
CA THR A 207 -11.67 -17.16 25.18
C THR A 207 -11.53 -15.74 24.62
N GLY A 208 -10.40 -15.43 23.99
CA GLY A 208 -10.04 -14.09 23.53
C GLY A 208 -9.29 -13.27 24.58
N ALA A 209 -8.86 -13.87 25.68
CA ALA A 209 -8.04 -13.20 26.69
C ALA A 209 -6.63 -13.00 26.14
N VAL A 210 -6.06 -11.80 26.30
CA VAL A 210 -4.67 -11.55 25.94
C VAL A 210 -3.78 -12.15 27.02
N THR A 211 -3.03 -13.19 26.64
CA THR A 211 -2.10 -13.92 27.52
C THR A 211 -0.64 -13.64 27.19
N GLY A 212 -0.39 -13.08 26.01
CA GLY A 212 0.94 -12.73 25.52
C GLY A 212 1.34 -11.28 25.79
N THR A 213 2.55 -10.92 25.37
CA THR A 213 3.04 -9.54 25.42
C THR A 213 2.45 -8.70 24.29
N VAL A 214 2.52 -7.37 24.43
CA VAL A 214 2.18 -6.43 23.34
C VAL A 214 3.00 -6.74 22.08
N TRP A 215 4.25 -7.16 22.25
CA TRP A 215 5.12 -7.55 21.14
C TRP A 215 4.61 -8.81 20.43
N GLU A 216 4.17 -9.83 21.16
CA GLU A 216 3.57 -11.03 20.58
C GLU A 216 2.30 -10.72 19.78
N ALA A 217 1.44 -9.83 20.30
CA ALA A 217 0.25 -9.36 19.57
C ALA A 217 0.62 -8.57 18.31
N THR A 218 1.71 -7.81 18.35
CA THR A 218 2.23 -7.02 17.22
C THR A 218 2.76 -7.90 16.11
N ARG A 219 3.65 -8.85 16.44
CA ARG A 219 4.33 -9.74 15.50
C ARG A 219 3.48 -10.93 15.06
N ASN A 220 2.18 -10.72 14.94
CA ASN A 220 1.25 -11.73 14.51
C ASN A 220 1.56 -12.20 13.06
N PRO A 221 1.06 -13.38 12.64
CA PRO A 221 1.46 -14.02 11.38
C PRO A 221 1.36 -13.14 10.14
N LEU A 222 0.38 -12.23 10.10
CA LEU A 222 0.12 -11.39 8.93
C LEU A 222 0.85 -10.04 8.97
N TRP A 223 1.50 -9.66 10.07
CA TRP A 223 2.08 -8.31 10.22
C TRP A 223 3.14 -7.98 9.17
N ASN A 224 4.19 -8.80 9.05
CA ASN A 224 5.28 -8.57 8.10
C ASN A 224 4.83 -8.67 6.62
N PRO A 225 4.09 -9.71 6.21
CA PRO A 225 3.55 -9.78 4.85
C PRO A 225 2.66 -8.58 4.51
N LEU A 226 1.81 -8.15 5.45
CA LEU A 226 0.93 -6.98 5.26
C LEU A 226 1.74 -5.69 5.14
N ASN A 227 2.78 -5.50 5.95
CA ASN A 227 3.67 -4.35 5.87
C ASN A 227 4.36 -4.26 4.50
N LEU A 228 4.94 -5.37 4.02
CA LEU A 228 5.59 -5.40 2.71
C LEU A 228 4.58 -5.12 1.59
N HIS A 229 3.42 -5.78 1.63
CA HIS A 229 2.38 -5.58 0.62
C HIS A 229 1.91 -4.12 0.57
N ARG A 230 1.61 -3.52 1.72
CA ARG A 230 1.16 -2.13 1.81
C ARG A 230 2.25 -1.13 1.43
N PHE A 231 3.51 -1.38 1.80
CA PHE A 231 4.62 -0.52 1.39
C PHE A 231 4.72 -0.42 -0.13
N LEU A 232 4.74 -1.57 -0.82
CA LEU A 232 4.80 -1.64 -2.28
C LEU A 232 3.54 -1.07 -2.95
N ALA A 233 2.37 -1.38 -2.40
CA ALA A 233 1.10 -0.86 -2.89
C ALA A 233 1.01 0.67 -2.77
N ASN A 234 1.51 1.25 -1.68
CA ASN A 234 1.54 2.70 -1.48
C ASN A 234 2.43 3.35 -2.54
N ILE A 235 3.62 2.80 -2.83
CA ILE A 235 4.51 3.31 -3.89
C ILE A 235 3.82 3.25 -5.26
N ALA A 236 3.22 2.11 -5.61
CA ALA A 236 2.51 1.94 -6.86
C ALA A 236 1.35 2.95 -7.00
N TYR A 237 0.53 3.06 -5.94
CA TYR A 237 -0.63 3.94 -5.89
C TYR A 237 -0.23 5.42 -5.94
N GLY A 238 0.73 5.84 -5.12
CA GLY A 238 1.23 7.21 -5.10
C GLY A 238 1.79 7.62 -6.46
N GLY A 239 2.61 6.77 -7.10
CA GLY A 239 3.15 7.03 -8.43
C GLY A 239 2.04 7.19 -9.48
N ALA A 240 1.02 6.35 -9.43
CA ALA A 240 -0.13 6.45 -10.33
C ALA A 240 -0.95 7.73 -10.13
N ILE A 241 -1.19 8.16 -8.88
CA ILE A 241 -1.91 9.40 -8.59
C ILE A 241 -1.13 10.63 -9.07
N VAL A 242 0.17 10.69 -8.80
CA VAL A 242 1.02 11.78 -9.27
C VAL A 242 1.12 11.78 -10.81
N GLY A 243 1.19 10.60 -11.43
CA GLY A 243 1.12 10.46 -12.89
C GLY A 243 -0.21 10.96 -13.47
N GLY A 244 -1.33 10.68 -12.81
CA GLY A 244 -2.65 11.21 -13.18
C GLY A 244 -2.73 12.73 -13.04
N TYR A 245 -2.16 13.29 -11.96
CA TYR A 245 -2.01 14.74 -11.79
C TYR A 245 -1.19 15.35 -12.94
N ALA A 246 -0.02 14.78 -13.23
CA ALA A 246 0.85 15.24 -14.29
C ALA A 246 0.18 15.16 -15.68
N ALA A 247 -0.57 14.09 -15.95
CA ALA A 247 -1.34 13.95 -17.18
C ALA A 247 -2.44 15.03 -17.31
N TYR A 248 -3.18 15.31 -16.24
CA TYR A 248 -4.17 16.38 -16.22
C TYR A 248 -3.52 17.75 -16.48
N MET A 249 -2.42 18.04 -15.77
CA MET A 249 -1.69 19.31 -15.93
C MET A 249 -1.08 19.45 -17.33
N PHE A 250 -0.54 18.37 -17.89
CA PHE A 250 -0.05 18.34 -19.27
C PHE A 250 -1.15 18.69 -20.28
N LEU A 251 -2.37 18.19 -20.09
CA LEU A 251 -3.50 18.49 -21.00
C LEU A 251 -4.04 19.90 -20.81
N ALA A 252 -4.04 20.42 -19.58
CA ALA A 252 -4.56 21.75 -19.25
C ALA A 252 -3.59 22.89 -19.61
N GLU A 253 -2.29 22.63 -19.57
CA GLU A 253 -1.25 23.62 -19.79
C GLU A 253 -1.08 23.96 -21.28
N LYS A 254 -0.86 25.24 -21.57
CA LYS A 254 -0.67 25.79 -22.93
C LYS A 254 0.77 26.18 -23.20
N ASP A 255 1.52 26.52 -22.16
CA ASP A 255 2.93 26.87 -22.24
C ASP A 255 3.79 25.63 -22.57
N PRO A 256 4.53 25.61 -23.70
CA PRO A 256 5.34 24.46 -24.10
C PRO A 256 6.35 24.00 -23.04
N GLU A 257 6.96 24.93 -22.28
CA GLU A 257 7.97 24.56 -21.28
C GLU A 257 7.35 23.84 -20.09
N LYS A 258 6.23 24.36 -19.58
CA LYS A 258 5.49 23.72 -18.48
C LYS A 258 4.86 22.40 -18.91
N LYS A 259 4.38 22.30 -20.15
CA LYS A 259 3.94 21.01 -20.71
C LYS A 259 5.08 19.99 -20.71
N ALA A 260 6.27 20.37 -21.13
CA ALA A 260 7.43 19.47 -21.11
C ALA A 260 7.78 19.01 -19.68
N HIS A 261 7.66 19.90 -18.70
CA HIS A 261 7.81 19.54 -17.28
C HIS A 261 6.79 18.49 -16.83
N TYR A 262 5.50 18.68 -17.14
CA TYR A 262 4.46 17.71 -16.75
C TYR A 262 4.55 16.38 -17.52
N ASP A 263 5.01 16.37 -18.77
CA ASP A 263 5.32 15.14 -19.49
C ASP A 263 6.44 14.35 -18.80
N TRP A 264 7.50 15.04 -18.38
CA TRP A 264 8.62 14.44 -17.65
C TRP A 264 8.24 13.98 -16.23
N MET A 265 7.42 14.76 -15.54
CA MET A 265 6.83 14.40 -14.25
C MET A 265 5.98 13.13 -14.39
N GLY A 266 5.11 13.08 -15.40
CA GLY A 266 4.28 11.91 -15.70
C GLY A 266 5.11 10.67 -16.02
N TYR A 267 6.19 10.81 -16.79
CA TYR A 267 7.13 9.72 -17.05
C TYR A 267 7.78 9.20 -15.75
N THR A 268 8.30 10.11 -14.92
CA THR A 268 8.96 9.75 -13.67
C THR A 268 7.99 9.07 -12.70
N SER A 269 6.77 9.59 -12.58
CA SER A 269 5.74 9.02 -11.70
C SER A 269 5.25 7.65 -12.18
N ASN A 270 5.08 7.45 -13.48
CA ASN A 270 4.77 6.12 -14.04
C ASN A 270 5.90 5.12 -13.79
N PHE A 271 7.16 5.54 -13.95
CA PHE A 271 8.31 4.69 -13.63
C PHE A 271 8.30 4.24 -12.16
N ILE A 272 8.06 5.17 -11.23
CA ILE A 272 7.92 4.87 -9.80
C ILE A 272 6.74 3.93 -9.55
N ALA A 273 5.60 4.16 -10.20
CA ALA A 273 4.42 3.32 -10.06
C ALA A 273 4.72 1.86 -10.47
N ILE A 274 5.38 1.69 -11.61
CA ILE A 274 5.79 0.38 -12.14
C ILE A 274 6.83 -0.28 -11.22
N LEU A 275 7.80 0.47 -10.68
CA LEU A 275 8.77 -0.06 -9.72
C LEU A 275 8.11 -0.61 -8.45
N GLY A 276 7.08 0.06 -7.92
CA GLY A 276 6.30 -0.46 -6.78
C GLY A 276 5.39 -1.62 -7.16
N PHE A 277 4.89 -1.62 -8.39
CA PHE A 277 3.91 -2.60 -8.88
C PHE A 277 4.53 -3.96 -9.24
N ILE A 278 5.70 -4.01 -9.87
CA ILE A 278 6.37 -5.28 -10.25
C ILE A 278 6.56 -6.26 -9.07
N PRO A 279 7.06 -5.84 -7.90
CA PRO A 279 7.22 -6.75 -6.75
C PRO A 279 5.91 -7.05 -6.01
N LEU A 280 4.84 -6.27 -6.25
CA LEU A 280 3.59 -6.35 -5.48
C LEU A 280 2.87 -7.71 -5.59
N PRO A 281 2.79 -8.38 -6.77
CA PRO A 281 2.25 -9.74 -6.86
C PRO A 281 2.96 -10.76 -5.97
N PHE A 282 4.30 -10.65 -5.83
CA PHE A 282 5.06 -11.55 -4.95
C PHE A 282 4.75 -11.29 -3.47
N ALA A 283 4.68 -10.02 -3.06
CA ALA A 283 4.27 -9.66 -1.71
C ALA A 283 2.82 -10.08 -1.41
N GLY A 284 1.92 -9.95 -2.39
CA GLY A 284 0.54 -10.45 -2.30
C GLY A 284 0.46 -11.96 -2.19
N TYR A 285 1.28 -12.69 -2.95
CA TYR A 285 1.38 -14.14 -2.84
C TYR A 285 1.86 -14.56 -1.44
N TRP A 286 2.90 -13.91 -0.91
CA TRP A 286 3.38 -14.19 0.45
C TRP A 286 2.31 -13.91 1.50
N LEU A 287 1.63 -12.76 1.44
CA LEU A 287 0.52 -12.44 2.34
C LEU A 287 -0.58 -13.51 2.29
N MET A 288 -0.95 -13.97 1.09
CA MET A 288 -1.97 -14.99 0.94
C MET A 288 -1.50 -16.36 1.45
N ALA A 289 -0.25 -16.73 1.20
CA ALA A 289 0.33 -17.97 1.72
C ALA A 289 0.26 -18.03 3.26
N GLU A 290 0.55 -16.90 3.93
CA GLU A 290 0.46 -16.80 5.39
C GLU A 290 -0.99 -16.85 5.91
N ILE A 291 -1.95 -16.29 5.15
CA ILE A 291 -3.38 -16.45 5.47
C ILE A 291 -3.78 -17.93 5.43
N TYR A 292 -3.36 -18.68 4.40
CA TYR A 292 -3.65 -20.12 4.31
C TYR A 292 -2.96 -20.93 5.39
N ALA A 293 -1.72 -20.57 5.74
CA ALA A 293 -0.97 -21.24 6.80
C ALA A 293 -1.60 -21.01 8.18
N TYR A 294 -2.09 -19.79 8.43
CA TYR A 294 -2.79 -19.45 9.67
C TYR A 294 -4.18 -20.11 9.76
N SER A 295 -4.97 -20.02 8.69
CA SER A 295 -6.30 -20.63 8.63
C SER A 295 -6.70 -20.98 7.20
N GLN A 296 -6.78 -22.29 6.93
CA GLN A 296 -7.29 -22.79 5.65
C GLN A 296 -8.71 -22.29 5.37
N GLN A 297 -9.54 -22.15 6.40
CA GLN A 297 -10.90 -21.62 6.25
C GLN A 297 -10.90 -20.16 5.78
N MET A 298 -10.00 -19.32 6.32
CA MET A 298 -9.85 -17.94 5.84
C MET A 298 -9.42 -17.91 4.38
N GLY A 299 -8.40 -18.70 4.02
CA GLY A 299 -7.90 -18.79 2.64
C GLY A 299 -8.98 -19.24 1.65
N ILE A 300 -9.71 -20.32 1.96
CA ILE A 300 -10.81 -20.83 1.14
C ILE A 300 -11.93 -19.79 1.03
N THR A 301 -12.35 -19.16 2.13
CA THR A 301 -13.42 -18.14 2.11
C THR A 301 -13.05 -16.97 1.20
N ALA A 302 -11.79 -16.55 1.23
CA ALA A 302 -11.26 -15.45 0.43
C ALA A 302 -11.20 -15.79 -1.07
N MET A 303 -10.55 -16.90 -1.45
CA MET A 303 -10.22 -17.18 -2.86
C MET A 303 -11.14 -18.18 -3.56
N GLY A 304 -11.76 -19.11 -2.83
CA GLY A 304 -12.59 -20.18 -3.38
C GLY A 304 -14.05 -20.17 -2.93
N GLY A 305 -14.38 -19.32 -1.95
CA GLY A 305 -15.69 -19.26 -1.29
C GLY A 305 -16.48 -18.00 -1.66
N ILE A 306 -17.28 -17.51 -0.72
CA ILE A 306 -18.23 -16.42 -0.95
C ILE A 306 -17.60 -15.09 -1.37
N LEU A 307 -16.30 -14.89 -1.07
CA LEU A 307 -15.56 -13.66 -1.44
C LEU A 307 -14.71 -13.83 -2.70
N ALA A 308 -14.71 -15.00 -3.36
CA ALA A 308 -13.88 -15.27 -4.53
C ALA A 308 -14.12 -14.28 -5.69
N TRP A 309 -15.35 -13.76 -5.82
CA TRP A 309 -15.67 -12.77 -6.85
C TRP A 309 -14.89 -11.46 -6.68
N LEU A 310 -14.55 -11.05 -5.44
CA LEU A 310 -13.71 -9.88 -5.19
C LEU A 310 -12.28 -10.12 -5.70
N PHE A 311 -11.76 -11.34 -5.56
CA PHE A 311 -10.47 -11.73 -6.13
C PHE A 311 -10.49 -11.75 -7.66
N ILE A 312 -11.61 -12.12 -8.28
CA ILE A 312 -11.77 -12.03 -9.73
C ILE A 312 -11.74 -10.57 -10.17
N ILE A 313 -12.46 -9.67 -9.50
CA ILE A 313 -12.40 -8.23 -9.78
C ILE A 313 -10.97 -7.71 -9.62
N GLN A 314 -10.28 -8.08 -8.54
CA GLN A 314 -8.89 -7.70 -8.33
C GLN A 314 -7.99 -8.18 -9.48
N ALA A 315 -8.16 -9.42 -9.95
CA ALA A 315 -7.40 -9.97 -11.08
C ALA A 315 -7.68 -9.19 -12.38
N VAL A 316 -8.94 -8.84 -12.65
CA VAL A 316 -9.32 -7.98 -13.79
C VAL A 316 -8.62 -6.62 -13.71
N LEU A 317 -8.65 -5.99 -12.54
CA LEU A 317 -8.06 -4.67 -12.32
C LEU A 317 -6.53 -4.70 -12.50
N ILE A 318 -5.85 -5.69 -11.92
CA ILE A 318 -4.39 -5.84 -12.06
C ILE A 318 -4.02 -6.11 -13.53
N GLY A 319 -4.73 -6.99 -14.23
CA GLY A 319 -4.47 -7.24 -15.64
C GLY A 319 -4.73 -6.02 -16.52
N THR A 320 -5.75 -5.22 -16.19
CA THR A 320 -6.02 -3.93 -16.85
C THR A 320 -4.88 -2.95 -16.62
N ILE A 321 -4.37 -2.83 -15.39
CA ILE A 321 -3.23 -1.98 -15.05
C ILE A 321 -1.97 -2.44 -15.81
N MET A 322 -1.72 -3.76 -15.88
CA MET A 322 -0.59 -4.31 -16.63
C MET A 322 -0.66 -3.97 -18.12
N LEU A 323 -1.83 -4.13 -18.75
CA LEU A 323 -2.04 -3.78 -20.14
C LEU A 323 -1.86 -2.27 -20.37
N ALA A 324 -2.43 -1.42 -19.51
CA ALA A 324 -2.31 0.02 -19.61
C ALA A 324 -0.87 0.51 -19.41
N ALA A 325 -0.16 -0.03 -18.42
CA ALA A 325 1.24 0.30 -18.16
C ALA A 325 2.15 -0.12 -19.32
N ASN A 326 1.95 -1.33 -19.85
CA ASN A 326 2.69 -1.79 -21.03
C ASN A 326 2.40 -0.93 -22.26
N TYR A 327 1.14 -0.60 -22.52
CA TYR A 327 0.77 0.29 -23.62
C TYR A 327 1.43 1.67 -23.50
N TYR A 328 1.47 2.24 -22.30
CA TYR A 328 2.19 3.48 -22.03
C TYR A 328 3.70 3.35 -22.34
N LEU A 329 4.35 2.29 -21.83
CA LEU A 329 5.77 2.03 -22.07
C LEU A 329 6.08 1.83 -23.56
N TRP A 330 5.24 1.12 -24.31
CA TRP A 330 5.41 0.93 -25.75
C TRP A 330 5.20 2.21 -26.55
N SER A 331 4.26 3.05 -26.12
CA SER A 331 4.09 4.38 -26.71
C SER A 331 5.32 5.27 -26.45
N GLY A 332 5.89 5.17 -25.25
CA GLY A 332 7.15 5.85 -24.89
C GLY A 332 8.37 5.30 -25.63
N LEU A 333 8.42 3.99 -25.90
CA LEU A 333 9.52 3.33 -26.61
C LEU A 333 9.78 3.99 -27.97
N MET A 334 8.72 4.33 -28.71
CA MET A 334 8.81 4.99 -30.02
C MET A 334 9.40 6.41 -29.96
N ARG A 335 9.52 7.00 -28.77
CA ARG A 335 10.15 8.32 -28.53
C ARG A 335 11.66 8.21 -28.29
N THR A 336 12.22 7.00 -28.23
CA THR A 336 13.64 6.75 -27.96
C THR A 336 14.44 6.41 -29.22
N ASP A 337 15.73 6.72 -29.24
CA ASP A 337 16.62 6.52 -30.40
C ASP A 337 16.65 5.07 -30.92
N ARG A 338 16.50 4.10 -30.00
CA ARG A 338 16.50 2.65 -30.31
C ARG A 338 15.11 2.03 -30.30
N GLY A 339 14.05 2.83 -30.20
CA GLY A 339 12.68 2.36 -30.06
C GLY A 339 12.24 1.42 -31.18
N ALA A 340 12.55 1.80 -32.43
CA ALA A 340 12.21 1.02 -33.63
C ALA A 340 12.83 -0.38 -33.63
N GLN A 341 14.02 -0.55 -33.04
CA GLN A 341 14.69 -1.86 -32.95
C GLN A 341 13.88 -2.85 -32.10
N TYR A 342 13.25 -2.37 -31.03
CA TYR A 342 12.53 -3.18 -30.06
C TYR A 342 11.02 -3.26 -30.34
N ALA A 343 10.45 -2.30 -31.08
CA ALA A 343 9.03 -2.24 -31.42
C ALA A 343 8.52 -3.53 -32.08
N LYS A 344 9.34 -4.22 -32.87
CA LYS A 344 9.00 -5.51 -33.51
C LYS A 344 8.66 -6.63 -32.52
N TYR A 345 9.14 -6.55 -31.27
CA TYR A 345 8.89 -7.55 -30.24
C TYR A 345 7.59 -7.29 -29.46
N VAL A 346 7.07 -6.06 -29.49
CA VAL A 346 5.85 -5.66 -28.75
C VAL A 346 4.68 -6.57 -29.05
N LYS A 347 4.48 -6.98 -30.32
CA LYS A 347 3.39 -7.90 -30.69
C LYS A 347 3.48 -9.27 -30.00
N TYR A 348 4.69 -9.78 -29.76
CA TYR A 348 4.86 -11.07 -29.08
C TYR A 348 4.62 -10.93 -27.57
N ILE A 349 5.12 -9.86 -26.98
CA ILE A 349 4.88 -9.51 -25.57
C ILE A 349 3.37 -9.33 -25.34
N ALA A 350 2.68 -8.58 -26.21
CA ALA A 350 1.24 -8.38 -26.13
C ALA A 350 0.45 -9.70 -26.19
N VAL A 351 0.85 -10.65 -27.04
CA VAL A 351 0.21 -11.98 -27.09
C VAL A 351 0.39 -12.74 -25.77
N VAL A 352 1.60 -12.70 -25.19
CA VAL A 352 1.87 -13.34 -23.88
C VAL A 352 1.06 -12.66 -22.78
N ILE A 353 1.01 -11.33 -22.74
CA ILE A 353 0.28 -10.58 -21.72
C ILE A 353 -1.22 -10.86 -21.81
N VAL A 354 -1.81 -10.77 -23.01
CA VAL A 354 -3.24 -11.03 -23.23
C VAL A 354 -3.58 -12.50 -22.94
N GLY A 355 -2.77 -13.45 -23.42
CA GLY A 355 -2.97 -14.87 -23.14
C GLY A 355 -2.89 -15.18 -21.64
N GLY A 356 -1.88 -14.64 -20.95
CA GLY A 356 -1.73 -14.75 -19.50
C GLY A 356 -2.92 -14.13 -18.76
N PHE A 357 -3.37 -12.96 -19.19
CA PHE A 357 -4.53 -12.29 -18.61
C PHE A 357 -5.82 -13.13 -18.74
N LEU A 358 -6.05 -13.75 -19.91
CA LEU A 358 -7.20 -14.63 -20.14
C LEU A 358 -7.15 -15.89 -19.26
N VAL A 359 -5.97 -16.50 -19.09
CA VAL A 359 -5.78 -17.63 -18.16
C VAL A 359 -6.08 -17.17 -16.73
N TRP A 360 -5.55 -16.02 -16.33
CA TRP A 360 -5.70 -15.52 -14.97
C TRP A 360 -7.15 -15.16 -14.62
N LEU A 361 -7.89 -14.61 -15.59
CA LEU A 361 -9.32 -14.31 -15.52
C LEU A 361 -10.18 -15.57 -15.37
N THR A 362 -9.71 -16.71 -15.86
CA THR A 362 -10.51 -17.94 -15.89
C THR A 362 -10.87 -18.38 -14.47
N PRO A 363 -12.16 -18.45 -14.10
CA PRO A 363 -12.57 -18.92 -12.79
C PRO A 363 -12.44 -20.45 -12.71
N HIS A 364 -11.96 -20.96 -11.56
CA HIS A 364 -11.93 -22.41 -11.32
C HIS A 364 -13.32 -22.95 -10.91
N THR A 365 -14.01 -22.17 -10.09
CA THR A 365 -15.34 -22.48 -9.57
C THR A 365 -16.34 -21.53 -10.24
N LEU A 366 -17.30 -22.10 -10.98
CA LEU A 366 -18.38 -21.36 -11.60
C LEU A 366 -19.61 -21.38 -10.67
N ILE A 367 -20.30 -20.26 -10.56
CA ILE A 367 -21.60 -20.22 -9.89
C ILE A 367 -22.62 -20.75 -10.89
N LEU A 368 -22.97 -22.03 -10.74
CA LEU A 368 -23.85 -22.76 -11.66
C LEU A 368 -25.12 -23.20 -10.94
N THR A 369 -26.23 -23.19 -11.66
CA THR A 369 -27.48 -23.84 -11.27
C THR A 369 -27.34 -25.37 -11.35
N ALA A 370 -28.23 -26.11 -10.68
CA ALA A 370 -28.21 -27.57 -10.70
C ALA A 370 -28.30 -28.16 -12.13
N ASN A 371 -29.09 -27.52 -13.00
CA ASN A 371 -29.23 -27.93 -14.40
C ASN A 371 -27.93 -27.71 -15.20
N GLU A 372 -27.24 -26.58 -14.97
CA GLU A 372 -25.95 -26.29 -15.61
C GLU A 372 -24.85 -27.28 -15.16
N ILE A 373 -24.82 -27.67 -13.89
CA ILE A 373 -23.89 -28.68 -13.37
C ILE A 373 -24.12 -30.03 -14.07
N GLN A 374 -25.38 -30.42 -14.24
CA GLN A 374 -25.75 -31.67 -14.91
C GLN A 374 -25.31 -31.66 -16.38
N ASN A 375 -25.50 -30.53 -17.08
CA ASN A 375 -25.08 -30.36 -18.48
C ASN A 375 -23.56 -30.31 -18.63
N LEU A 376 -22.83 -29.73 -17.68
CA LEU A 376 -21.36 -29.71 -17.67
C LEU A 376 -20.75 -31.10 -17.40
N GLY A 377 -21.51 -31.99 -16.77
CA GLY A 377 -21.02 -33.26 -16.23
C GLY A 377 -20.16 -33.10 -14.98
N GLY A 378 -20.37 -32.02 -14.21
CA GLY A 378 -19.62 -31.72 -12.99
C GLY A 378 -19.63 -30.24 -12.61
N THR A 379 -18.95 -29.89 -11.52
CA THR A 379 -18.82 -28.51 -11.02
C THR A 379 -17.75 -27.69 -11.73
N HIS A 380 -16.94 -28.32 -12.59
CA HIS A 380 -15.82 -27.70 -13.29
C HIS A 380 -15.86 -27.95 -14.79
N HIS A 381 -15.56 -26.91 -15.59
CA HIS A 381 -15.51 -27.02 -17.04
C HIS A 381 -14.28 -27.83 -17.50
N LYS A 382 -14.46 -28.85 -18.36
CA LYS A 382 -13.37 -29.75 -18.76
C LYS A 382 -12.16 -29.05 -19.38
N ILE A 383 -12.39 -27.98 -20.15
CA ILE A 383 -11.33 -27.24 -20.87
C ILE A 383 -10.82 -26.05 -20.07
N LEU A 384 -11.69 -25.36 -19.31
CA LEU A 384 -11.34 -24.10 -18.64
C LEU A 384 -10.94 -24.32 -17.18
N GLY A 385 -11.43 -25.39 -16.55
CA GLY A 385 -11.10 -25.77 -15.19
C GLY A 385 -9.60 -25.87 -14.93
N PRO A 386 -8.80 -26.52 -15.80
CA PRO A 386 -7.34 -26.56 -15.68
C PRO A 386 -6.64 -25.21 -15.83
N LEU A 387 -7.27 -24.20 -16.44
CA LEU A 387 -6.72 -22.84 -16.52
C LEU A 387 -7.03 -22.02 -15.26
N GLY A 388 -8.12 -22.36 -14.57
CA GLY A 388 -8.54 -21.69 -13.35
C GLY A 388 -7.75 -22.07 -12.08
N ILE A 389 -6.95 -23.13 -12.10
CA ILE A 389 -6.18 -23.56 -10.91
C ILE A 389 -4.99 -22.62 -10.61
N MET A 390 -4.57 -22.57 -9.35
CA MET A 390 -3.46 -21.71 -8.90
C MET A 390 -2.15 -21.92 -9.67
N PRO A 391 -1.70 -23.15 -10.00
CA PRO A 391 -0.49 -23.34 -10.80
C PRO A 391 -0.54 -22.65 -12.17
N ALA A 392 -1.67 -22.75 -12.89
CA ALA A 392 -1.85 -22.12 -14.19
C ALA A 392 -1.87 -20.59 -14.06
N LYS A 393 -2.59 -20.07 -13.06
CA LYS A 393 -2.64 -18.64 -12.74
C LYS A 393 -1.28 -18.05 -12.37
N ASN A 394 -0.52 -18.73 -11.53
CA ASN A 394 0.83 -18.31 -11.15
C ASN A 394 1.78 -18.34 -12.35
N THR A 395 1.68 -19.37 -13.21
CA THR A 395 2.48 -19.44 -14.43
C THR A 395 2.16 -18.27 -15.37
N ALA A 396 0.87 -17.98 -15.58
CA ALA A 396 0.43 -16.85 -16.39
C ALA A 396 0.97 -15.52 -15.86
N VAL A 397 0.80 -15.24 -14.56
CA VAL A 397 1.30 -13.99 -13.94
C VAL A 397 2.82 -13.89 -14.06
N ASN A 398 3.57 -14.97 -13.80
CA ASN A 398 5.04 -14.95 -13.94
C ASN A 398 5.47 -14.67 -15.39
N LEU A 399 4.82 -15.29 -16.37
CA LEU A 399 5.10 -15.00 -17.78
C LEU A 399 4.79 -13.54 -18.13
N MET A 400 3.67 -12.99 -17.64
CA MET A 400 3.28 -11.60 -17.85
C MET A 400 4.24 -10.59 -17.17
N LEU A 401 4.97 -10.99 -16.13
CA LEU A 401 5.95 -10.14 -15.45
C LEU A 401 7.32 -10.19 -16.11
N VAL A 402 7.69 -11.33 -16.71
CA VAL A 402 9.01 -11.54 -17.33
C VAL A 402 9.07 -10.99 -18.76
N PHE A 403 7.98 -11.11 -19.51
CA PHE A 403 7.85 -10.59 -20.88
C PHE A 403 7.35 -9.14 -20.87
#